data_AF-A0A534WNL2-F1
#
_entry.id   AF-A0A534WNL2-F1
#
_cell.length_a   1.000
_cell.length_b   1.000
_cell.length_c   1.000
_cell.angle_alpha   90.00
_cell.angle_beta   90.00
_cell.angle_gamma   90.00
#
_symmetry.space_group_name_H-M   'P 1'
#
loop_
_entity.id
_entity.type
_entity.pdbx_description
1 polymer ?
#
loop_
_entity_poly.entity_id
_entity_poly.type
_entity_poly.pdbx_seq_one_letter_code
_entity_poly.pdbx_strand_id
1 'polypeptide(L)' 'YEGTPRTVDNFVRSLRVKLEANAEEPRHFLTVRGHGYRFER' A
#
# COMPACT_ATOMS: atom_id res chain seq x y z
N TYR A 1 1.36 -20.45 -3.11
CA TYR A 1 2.46 -19.57 -2.70
C TYR A 1 1.84 -18.19 -2.49
N GLU A 2 1.22 -17.96 -1.33
CA GLU A 2 0.70 -16.64 -0.98
C GLU A 2 1.91 -15.75 -0.71
N GLY A 3 2.14 -14.75 -1.57
CA GLY A 3 3.25 -13.83 -1.44
C GLY A 3 3.35 -13.32 -0.01
N THR A 4 4.56 -13.34 0.56
CA THR A 4 4.73 -13.00 1.97
C THR A 4 4.18 -11.59 2.23
N PRO A 5 3.61 -11.29 3.41
CA PRO A 5 3.14 -9.94 3.74
C PRO A 5 4.20 -8.86 3.44
N ARG A 6 5.47 -9.18 3.69
CA ARG A 6 6.64 -8.35 3.38
C ARG A 6 6.78 -8.00 1.89
N THR A 7 6.41 -8.91 1.01
CA THR A 7 6.43 -8.69 -0.44
C THR A 7 5.36 -7.68 -0.85
N VAL A 8 4.14 -7.81 -0.32
CA VAL A 8 3.03 -6.88 -0.61
C VAL A 8 3.37 -5.48 -0.09
N ASP A 9 3.91 -5.37 1.12
CA ASP A 9 4.32 -4.09 1.72
C ASP A 9 5.31 -3.32 0.82
N ASN A 10 6.30 -4.03 0.25
CA ASN A 10 7.30 -3.44 -0.63
C ASN A 10 6.68 -2.88 -1.92
N PHE A 11 5.71 -3.60 -2.49
CA PHE A 11 5.00 -3.15 -3.68
C PHE A 11 4.10 -1.96 -3.37
N VAL A 12 3.34 -2.00 -2.27
CA VAL A 12 2.48 -0.87 -1.86
C VAL A 12 3.32 0.38 -1.59
N ARG A 13 4.47 0.25 -0.91
CA ARG A 13 5.41 1.37 -0.71
C ARG A 13 5.86 1.96 -2.05
N SER A 14 6.21 1.10 -3.00
CA SER A 14 6.65 1.53 -4.34
C SER A 14 5.54 2.23 -5.12
N LEU A 15 4.29 1.77 -4.97
CA LEU A 15 3.13 2.40 -5.61
C LEU A 15 2.83 3.78 -4.98
N ARG A 16 2.87 3.90 -3.65
CA ARG A 16 2.66 5.18 -2.96
C ARG A 16 3.65 6.24 -3.41
N VAL A 17 4.93 5.89 -3.51
CA VAL A 17 5.97 6.82 -3.99
C VAL A 17 5.72 7.30 -5.43
N LYS A 18 5.12 6.46 -6.27
CA LYS A 18 4.91 6.76 -7.70
C LYS A 18 3.58 7.46 -7.99
N LEU A 19 2.55 7.21 -7.18
CA LEU A 19 1.16 7.55 -7.52
C LEU A 19 0.48 8.46 -6.51
N GLU A 20 0.96 8.54 -5.28
CA GLU A 20 0.41 9.46 -4.28
C GLU A 20 1.11 10.81 -4.39
N ALA A 21 0.36 11.89 -4.12
CA ALA A 21 0.94 13.23 -4.02
C ALA A 21 1.90 13.32 -2.80
N ASN A 22 1.58 12.62 -1.72
CA ASN A 22 2.45 12.43 -0.56
C ASN A 22 2.39 10.95 -0.13
N ALA A 23 3.52 10.26 -0.17
CA ALA A 23 3.60 8.85 0.18
C ALA A 23 3.39 8.57 1.68
N GLU A 24 3.62 9.56 2.56
CA GLU A 24 3.38 9.47 4.01
C GLU A 24 1.91 9.69 4.37
N GLU A 25 1.16 10.38 3.51
CA GLU A 25 -0.27 10.62 3.63
C GLU A 25 -1.02 10.05 2.41
N PRO A 26 -1.02 8.70 2.24
CA PRO A 26 -1.59 8.08 1.05
C PRO A 26 -3.12 8.24 1.03
N ARG A 27 -3.67 8.60 -0.13
CA ARG A 27 -5.12 8.77 -0.33
C ARG A 27 -5.75 7.58 -1.04
N HIS A 28 -5.00 6.91 -1.91
CA HIS A 28 -5.49 5.82 -2.75
C HIS A 28 -5.08 4.45 -2.19
N PHE A 29 -3.87 4.32 -1.65
CA PHE A 29 -3.38 3.06 -1.08
C PHE A 29 -3.43 3.09 0.44
N LEU A 30 -4.57 2.72 1.05
CA LEU A 30 -4.78 2.79 2.50
C LEU A 30 -4.37 1.50 3.21
N THR A 31 -3.78 1.63 4.40
CA THR A 31 -3.49 0.49 5.28
C THR A 31 -4.68 0.23 6.20
N VAL A 32 -5.23 -0.98 6.14
CA VAL A 32 -6.27 -1.47 7.05
C VAL A 32 -5.62 -2.40 8.06
N ARG A 33 -5.46 -1.92 9.31
CA ARG A 33 -4.79 -2.69 10.37
C ARG A 33 -5.49 -4.03 10.58
N GLY A 34 -4.72 -5.12 10.60
CA GLY A 34 -5.25 -6.48 10.76
C GLY A 34 -5.83 -7.11 9.49
N HIS A 35 -5.97 -6.36 8.39
CA HIS A 35 -6.60 -6.84 7.16
C HIS A 35 -5.75 -6.65 5.89
N GLY A 36 -4.77 -5.74 5.90
CA GLY A 36 -3.87 -5.50 4.77
C GLY A 36 -4.05 -4.11 4.16
N TYR A 37 -4.28 -4.05 2.85
CA TYR A 37 -4.36 -2.79 2.10
C TYR A 37 -5.66 -2.68 1.32
N ARG A 38 -6.18 -1.46 1.21
CA ARG A 38 -7.36 -1.13 0.41
C ARG A 38 -7.00 -0.06 -0.61
N PHE A 39 -7.47 -0.26 -1.83
CA PHE A 39 -7.40 0.76 -2.88
C PHE A 39 -8.68 1.59 -2.89
N GLU A 40 -8.56 2.91 -2.83
CA GLU A 40 -9.65 3.87 -2.97
C GLU A 40 -9.41 4.78 -4.19
N ARG A 41 -10.49 5.17 -4.86
CA ARG A 41 -10.48 6.04 -6.05
C ARG A 41 -10.72 7.49 -5.68
#